data_AF-A0A661R2B1-F1
#
_entry.id   AF-A0A661R2B1-F1
#
_cell.length_a   1.000
_cell.length_b   1.000
_cell.length_c   1.000
_cell.angle_alpha   90.00
_cell.angle_beta   90.00
_cell.angle_gamma   90.00
#
_symmetry.space_group_name_H-M   'P 1'
#
loop_
_entity.id
_entity.type
_entity.pdbx_description
1 polymer ?
#
loop_
_entity_poly.entity_id
_entity_poly.type
_entity_poly.pdbx_seq_one_letter_code
_entity_poly.pdbx_strand_id
1 'polypeptide(L)'
;MNLPEPLPKQFSTLINDIESGRLKIPQFQRNFVWEIKKSANLLDSIIKGYPIGTFIFWKTKERLRSIRNIGNLDLPEPEKGDFVNYVLDGQQRITSLFAALKGLTVLRNGKEEDFSKIFVNLTAKEDERIVTVDVEDESSSNFIKLRDLLYGGLTLLSKYPKEYHKKLEEYKKRIEAYNYSVIQVNNVPIDVATEIFTRINVGGKPLSLFEIMVAKTFDVESNFDLAEKFNEFIERLRLVNYETISDATVLQTVSILLKKECKRKVILKLDKQEFINIWYDAIDSIEKAIEYFRNFYRIPVSQLLPYNTLIVPFAYFFYHHKDKPTGDKQRYLQDFFWRCALSGRYSSAVESKLAQDIKRINKILNNELPKYDWPIDTSKSFLIDNGWFSAGRSYIKAILCILAYHQPKSFIDNSIVNISNYWLKQANSKNYHHFFPKAYLKKLNVD
;
A
#
# COMPACT_ATOMS: atom_id res chain seq x y z
N MET A 1 -17.92 -11.58 -14.89
CA MET A 1 -16.62 -10.95 -15.22
C MET A 1 -16.43 -11.13 -16.70
N ASN A 2 -16.16 -10.05 -17.44
CA ASN A 2 -15.71 -10.19 -18.82
C ASN A 2 -14.32 -10.82 -18.79
N LEU A 3 -14.10 -11.83 -19.63
CA LEU A 3 -12.79 -12.46 -19.74
C LEU A 3 -11.79 -11.43 -20.30
N PRO A 4 -10.51 -11.47 -19.88
CA PRO A 4 -9.49 -10.64 -20.50
C PRO A 4 -9.41 -10.93 -22.01
N GLU A 5 -9.33 -9.88 -22.81
CA GLU A 5 -9.33 -9.97 -24.27
C GLU A 5 -7.89 -9.86 -24.79
N PRO A 6 -7.35 -10.88 -25.47
CA PRO A 6 -6.07 -10.77 -26.15
C PRO A 6 -6.26 -9.95 -27.44
N LEU A 7 -5.60 -8.82 -27.53
CA LEU A 7 -5.66 -7.89 -28.65
C LEU A 7 -4.25 -7.64 -29.19
N PRO A 8 -3.99 -7.87 -30.49
CA PRO A 8 -2.78 -7.38 -31.12
C PRO A 8 -2.82 -5.85 -31.18
N LYS A 9 -1.70 -5.19 -30.88
CA LYS A 9 -1.59 -3.74 -30.97
C LYS A 9 -0.36 -3.35 -31.77
N GLN A 10 -0.57 -2.60 -32.84
CA GLN A 10 0.52 -2.06 -33.65
C GLN A 10 1.31 -0.99 -32.89
N PHE A 11 2.57 -0.82 -33.28
CA PHE A 11 3.46 0.20 -32.75
C PHE A 11 2.84 1.60 -32.74
N SER A 12 2.34 2.08 -33.87
CA SER A 12 1.74 3.42 -34.00
C SER A 12 0.61 3.64 -32.99
N THR A 13 -0.30 2.68 -32.88
CA THR A 13 -1.43 2.73 -31.92
C THR A 13 -0.95 2.71 -30.48
N LEU A 14 0.07 1.90 -30.15
CA LEU A 14 0.62 1.86 -28.80
C LEU A 14 1.25 3.20 -28.42
N ILE A 15 2.06 3.79 -29.29
CA ILE A 15 2.71 5.08 -29.06
C ILE A 15 1.68 6.20 -28.96
N ASN A 16 0.68 6.24 -29.85
CA ASN A 16 -0.40 7.23 -29.79
C ASN A 16 -1.17 7.17 -28.46
N ASP A 17 -1.39 5.98 -27.90
CA ASP A 17 -2.07 5.85 -26.60
C ASP A 17 -1.23 6.34 -25.43
N ILE A 18 0.09 6.28 -25.55
CA ILE A 18 1.00 6.92 -24.58
C ILE A 18 0.93 8.43 -24.75
N GLU A 19 1.16 8.94 -25.97
CA GLU A 19 1.22 10.38 -26.25
C GLU A 19 -0.08 11.13 -25.96
N SER A 20 -1.22 10.49 -26.18
CA SER A 20 -2.55 11.03 -25.84
C SER A 20 -2.86 10.97 -24.33
N GLY A 21 -1.96 10.45 -23.50
CA GLY A 21 -2.17 10.28 -22.07
C GLY A 21 -3.23 9.23 -21.69
N ARG A 22 -3.69 8.43 -22.66
CA ARG A 22 -4.67 7.36 -22.41
C ARG A 22 -4.06 6.13 -21.76
N LEU A 23 -2.73 6.00 -21.79
CA LEU A 23 -1.99 4.93 -21.12
C LEU A 23 -1.17 5.51 -19.96
N LYS A 24 -1.51 5.09 -18.73
CA LYS A 24 -0.90 5.62 -17.50
C LYS A 24 -0.37 4.47 -16.63
N ILE A 25 0.62 4.79 -15.80
CA ILE A 25 1.16 3.86 -14.81
C ILE A 25 0.44 4.10 -13.48
N PRO A 26 -0.28 3.12 -12.93
CA PRO A 26 -0.95 3.28 -11.63
C PRO A 26 0.08 3.39 -10.49
N GLN A 27 -0.32 4.06 -9.39
CA GLN A 27 0.55 4.30 -8.22
C GLN A 27 1.14 3.04 -7.63
N PHE A 28 0.38 1.96 -7.72
CA PHE A 28 0.70 0.70 -7.08
C PHE A 28 1.81 -0.08 -7.79
N GLN A 29 2.23 0.38 -8.97
CA GLN A 29 3.41 -0.16 -9.60
C GLN A 29 4.70 0.36 -8.97
N ARG A 30 5.78 -0.41 -9.10
CA ARG A 30 7.12 0.02 -8.64
C ARG A 30 7.68 1.15 -9.51
N ASN A 31 8.68 1.85 -8.99
CA ASN A 31 9.49 2.77 -9.80
C ASN A 31 10.17 2.04 -10.96
N PHE A 32 10.55 2.80 -11.98
CA PHE A 32 11.34 2.27 -13.07
C PHE A 32 12.74 1.87 -12.57
N VAL A 33 13.17 0.65 -12.90
CA VAL A 33 14.42 0.03 -12.38
C VAL A 33 15.29 -0.57 -13.47
N TRP A 34 14.85 -0.60 -14.73
CA TRP A 34 15.64 -1.16 -15.82
C TRP A 34 16.79 -0.24 -16.22
N GLU A 35 17.97 -0.82 -16.40
CA GLU A 35 19.15 -0.13 -16.94
C GLU A 35 19.04 0.05 -18.45
N ILE A 36 19.71 1.06 -19.00
CA ILE A 36 19.74 1.33 -20.45
C ILE A 36 20.20 0.10 -21.25
N LYS A 37 21.16 -0.69 -20.75
CA LYS A 37 21.63 -1.94 -21.38
C LYS A 37 20.51 -2.98 -21.55
N LYS A 38 19.63 -3.09 -20.55
CA LYS A 38 18.48 -4.00 -20.58
C LYS A 38 17.39 -3.48 -21.53
N SER A 39 17.22 -2.17 -21.59
CA SER A 39 16.33 -1.51 -22.55
C SER A 39 16.80 -1.70 -24.00
N ALA A 40 18.12 -1.63 -24.24
CA ALA A 40 18.71 -1.96 -25.54
C ALA A 40 18.47 -3.41 -25.94
N ASN A 41 18.57 -4.38 -25.02
CA ASN A 41 18.25 -5.79 -25.31
C ASN A 41 16.78 -6.01 -25.72
N LEU A 42 15.86 -5.25 -25.12
CA LEU A 42 14.44 -5.29 -25.50
C LEU A 42 14.25 -4.83 -26.96
N LEU A 43 14.93 -3.76 -27.35
CA LEU A 43 14.87 -3.21 -28.70
C LEU A 43 15.58 -4.10 -29.71
N ASP A 44 16.71 -4.72 -29.32
CA ASP A 44 17.39 -5.75 -30.11
C ASP A 44 16.42 -6.90 -30.45
N SER A 45 15.65 -7.35 -29.44
CA SER A 45 14.63 -8.38 -29.63
C SER A 45 13.53 -7.94 -30.59
N ILE A 46 13.09 -6.67 -30.54
CA ILE A 46 12.09 -6.13 -31.47
C ILE A 46 12.63 -6.12 -32.91
N ILE A 47 13.85 -5.62 -33.13
CA ILE A 47 14.46 -5.57 -34.47
C ILE A 47 14.73 -6.98 -35.02
N LYS A 48 15.04 -7.96 -34.16
CA LYS A 48 15.20 -9.36 -34.55
C LYS A 48 13.88 -10.12 -34.72
N GLY A 49 12.75 -9.52 -34.36
CA GLY A 49 11.44 -10.18 -34.42
C GLY A 49 11.20 -11.21 -33.32
N TYR A 50 11.97 -11.16 -32.22
CA TYR A 50 11.80 -12.05 -31.08
C TYR A 50 10.61 -11.62 -30.21
N PRO A 51 9.93 -12.57 -29.54
CA PRO A 51 8.82 -12.26 -28.65
C PRO A 51 9.31 -11.53 -27.40
N ILE A 52 8.74 -10.35 -27.11
CA ILE A 52 9.06 -9.57 -25.90
C ILE A 52 8.09 -9.80 -24.74
N GLY A 53 7.24 -10.82 -24.85
CA GLY A 53 6.15 -11.12 -23.94
C GLY A 53 4.91 -10.25 -24.16
N THR A 54 4.01 -10.27 -23.18
CA THR A 54 2.69 -9.64 -23.27
C THR A 54 2.60 -8.39 -22.38
N PHE A 55 1.81 -7.41 -22.76
CA PHE A 55 1.38 -6.30 -21.91
C PHE A 55 0.00 -6.57 -21.35
N ILE A 56 -0.26 -6.12 -20.12
CA ILE A 56 -1.60 -6.26 -19.51
C ILE A 56 -2.09 -4.89 -19.11
N PHE A 57 -3.19 -4.47 -19.72
CA PHE A 57 -3.78 -3.15 -19.50
C PHE A 57 -5.17 -3.27 -18.88
N TRP A 58 -5.44 -2.45 -17.89
CA TRP A 58 -6.76 -2.32 -17.28
C TRP A 58 -7.46 -1.08 -17.83
N LYS A 59 -8.49 -1.29 -18.65
CA LYS A 59 -9.29 -0.25 -19.26
C LYS A 59 -10.46 0.10 -18.35
N THR A 60 -10.51 1.32 -17.84
CA THR A 60 -11.55 1.79 -16.91
C THR A 60 -11.84 3.28 -17.08
N LYS A 61 -13.02 3.71 -16.63
CA LYS A 61 -13.37 5.14 -16.48
C LYS A 61 -12.95 5.68 -15.11
N GLU A 62 -12.66 4.82 -14.14
CA GLU A 62 -12.19 5.21 -12.81
C GLU A 62 -10.85 5.94 -12.93
N ARG A 63 -10.73 7.13 -12.33
CA ARG A 63 -9.48 7.90 -12.28
C ARG A 63 -8.74 7.61 -10.98
N LEU A 64 -7.45 7.32 -11.06
CA LEU A 64 -6.57 7.09 -9.92
C LEU A 64 -5.80 8.36 -9.56
N ARG A 65 -5.57 8.60 -8.26
CA ARG A 65 -4.86 9.78 -7.73
C ARG A 65 -3.45 9.97 -8.29
N SER A 66 -2.62 8.95 -8.11
CA SER A 66 -1.19 9.05 -8.34
C SER A 66 -0.85 8.24 -9.57
N ILE A 67 -1.11 8.83 -10.72
CA ILE A 67 -0.76 8.27 -12.02
C ILE A 67 0.58 8.85 -12.44
N ARG A 68 1.50 7.96 -12.85
CA ARG A 68 2.73 8.40 -13.49
C ARG A 68 2.56 8.30 -14.99
N ASN A 69 3.01 9.34 -15.66
CA ASN A 69 3.18 9.33 -17.10
C ASN A 69 4.33 8.40 -17.48
N ILE A 70 4.20 7.73 -18.61
CA ILE A 70 5.25 6.84 -19.12
C ILE A 70 6.46 7.72 -19.46
N GLY A 71 7.62 7.39 -18.89
CA GLY A 71 8.85 8.17 -19.06
C GLY A 71 8.89 9.48 -18.26
N ASN A 72 7.96 9.71 -17.31
CA ASN A 72 7.85 10.95 -16.52
C ASN A 72 7.68 12.23 -17.36
N LEU A 73 7.13 12.13 -18.57
CA LEU A 73 6.77 13.31 -19.37
C LEU A 73 5.47 13.93 -18.90
N ASP A 74 5.30 15.24 -19.10
CA ASP A 74 4.00 15.90 -18.99
C ASP A 74 3.16 15.54 -20.22
N LEU A 75 2.36 14.48 -20.09
CA LEU A 75 1.41 14.02 -21.10
C LEU A 75 0.04 14.65 -20.84
N PRO A 76 -0.77 14.91 -21.89
CA PRO A 76 -2.11 15.45 -21.72
C PRO A 76 -2.96 14.57 -20.79
N GLU A 77 -3.87 15.20 -20.07
CA GLU A 77 -4.86 14.48 -19.25
C GLU A 77 -6.06 14.10 -20.12
N PRO A 78 -6.51 12.83 -20.08
CA PRO A 78 -7.69 12.41 -20.83
C PRO A 78 -8.96 13.06 -20.27
N GLU A 79 -9.90 13.40 -21.15
CA GLU A 79 -11.14 14.09 -20.78
C GLU A 79 -11.92 13.35 -19.68
N LYS A 80 -12.71 14.08 -18.89
CA LYS A 80 -13.55 13.48 -17.85
C LYS A 80 -14.57 12.51 -18.49
N GLY A 81 -14.59 11.26 -18.03
CA GLY A 81 -15.51 10.24 -18.51
C GLY A 81 -14.96 9.30 -19.60
N ASP A 82 -13.79 9.64 -20.17
CA ASP A 82 -13.09 8.78 -21.12
C ASP A 82 -12.45 7.56 -20.45
N PHE A 83 -12.21 6.53 -21.24
CA PHE A 83 -11.47 5.36 -20.79
C PHE A 83 -9.98 5.65 -20.70
N VAL A 84 -9.37 5.21 -19.60
CA VAL A 84 -7.93 5.18 -19.38
C VAL A 84 -7.48 3.74 -19.26
N ASN A 85 -6.33 3.44 -19.84
CA ASN A 85 -5.64 2.17 -19.71
C ASN A 85 -4.56 2.30 -18.63
N TYR A 86 -4.66 1.50 -17.58
CA TYR A 86 -3.64 1.39 -16.54
C TYR A 86 -2.75 0.17 -16.78
N VAL A 87 -1.44 0.35 -16.73
CA VAL A 87 -0.48 -0.75 -16.93
C VAL A 87 -0.44 -1.67 -15.69
N LEU A 88 -0.95 -2.91 -15.83
CA LEU A 88 -0.86 -3.96 -14.82
C LEU A 88 0.42 -4.81 -14.98
N ASP A 89 0.85 -5.07 -16.21
CA ASP A 89 2.12 -5.75 -16.47
C ASP A 89 2.85 -5.17 -17.69
N GLY A 90 4.18 -5.26 -17.64
CA GLY A 90 5.08 -4.79 -18.69
C GLY A 90 5.45 -3.31 -18.59
N GLN A 91 5.23 -2.66 -17.44
CA GLN A 91 5.65 -1.26 -17.22
C GLN A 91 7.09 -1.00 -17.63
N GLN A 92 8.03 -1.84 -17.18
CA GLN A 92 9.44 -1.58 -17.46
C GLN A 92 9.72 -1.65 -18.97
N ARG A 93 9.09 -2.61 -19.66
CA ARG A 93 9.21 -2.77 -21.11
C ARG A 93 8.62 -1.57 -21.87
N ILE A 94 7.42 -1.12 -21.52
CA ILE A 94 6.76 -0.02 -22.21
C ILE A 94 7.44 1.33 -21.95
N THR A 95 7.92 1.57 -20.71
CA THR A 95 8.71 2.76 -20.38
C THR A 95 10.04 2.77 -21.13
N SER A 96 10.77 1.65 -21.15
CA SER A 96 12.02 1.52 -21.90
C SER A 96 11.83 1.77 -23.39
N LEU A 97 10.79 1.17 -23.98
CA LEU A 97 10.43 1.37 -25.38
C LEU A 97 10.19 2.85 -25.65
N PHE A 98 9.24 3.47 -24.95
CA PHE A 98 8.89 4.87 -25.18
C PHE A 98 10.07 5.83 -24.97
N ALA A 99 10.85 5.64 -23.89
CA ALA A 99 12.02 6.46 -23.59
C ALA A 99 13.10 6.37 -24.68
N ALA A 100 13.38 5.17 -25.20
CA ALA A 100 14.36 4.99 -26.27
C ALA A 100 13.91 5.62 -27.59
N LEU A 101 12.63 5.50 -27.94
CA LEU A 101 12.10 6.03 -29.20
C LEU A 101 12.14 7.56 -29.20
N LYS A 102 11.81 8.20 -28.07
CA LYS A 102 11.82 9.65 -27.93
C LYS A 102 13.18 10.22 -27.53
N GLY A 103 14.13 9.37 -27.13
CA GLY A 103 15.43 9.77 -26.61
C GLY A 103 15.32 10.58 -25.32
N LEU A 104 14.55 10.06 -24.35
CA LEU A 104 14.27 10.75 -23.08
C LEU A 104 15.31 10.43 -22.01
N THR A 105 15.48 11.35 -21.07
CA THR A 105 16.19 11.07 -19.82
C THR A 105 15.20 10.55 -18.78
N VAL A 106 15.42 9.34 -18.26
CA VAL A 106 14.54 8.71 -17.27
C VAL A 106 15.26 8.56 -15.93
N LEU A 107 14.56 8.90 -14.84
CA LEU A 107 15.07 8.75 -13.49
C LEU A 107 14.97 7.29 -13.01
N ARG A 108 16.11 6.68 -12.67
CA ARG A 108 16.24 5.33 -12.11
C ARG A 108 16.94 5.41 -10.76
N ASN A 109 16.24 5.08 -9.66
CA ASN A 109 16.79 5.09 -8.30
C ASN A 109 17.53 6.40 -7.94
N GLY A 110 17.04 7.55 -8.42
CA GLY A 110 17.67 8.87 -8.22
C GLY A 110 18.83 9.20 -9.17
N LYS A 111 19.14 8.35 -10.15
CA LYS A 111 20.11 8.62 -11.23
C LYS A 111 19.38 8.85 -12.54
N GLU A 112 19.79 9.87 -13.27
CA GLU A 112 19.31 10.11 -14.64
C GLU A 112 20.05 9.20 -15.63
N GLU A 113 19.29 8.46 -16.44
CA GLU A 113 19.84 7.71 -17.58
C GLU A 113 19.27 8.29 -18.88
N ASP A 114 20.16 8.64 -19.80
CA ASP A 114 19.83 9.22 -21.11
C ASP A 114 19.62 8.13 -22.15
N PHE A 115 18.35 7.91 -22.54
CA PHE A 115 17.98 6.89 -23.51
C PHE A 115 18.22 7.32 -24.96
N SER A 116 18.65 8.56 -25.22
CA SER A 116 19.08 8.98 -26.56
C SER A 116 20.37 8.28 -27.01
N LYS A 117 21.10 7.70 -26.07
CA LYS A 117 22.36 6.93 -26.27
C LYS A 117 22.12 5.46 -26.63
N ILE A 118 20.96 5.13 -27.19
CA ILE A 118 20.69 3.81 -27.74
C ILE A 118 20.92 3.86 -29.24
N PHE A 119 21.84 3.03 -29.71
CA PHE A 119 22.31 3.00 -31.09
C PHE A 119 21.97 1.66 -31.75
N VAL A 120 21.76 1.73 -33.07
CA VAL A 120 21.62 0.58 -33.96
C VAL A 120 22.94 0.44 -34.72
N ASN A 121 23.59 -0.71 -34.56
CA ASN A 121 24.80 -1.07 -35.28
C ASN A 121 24.44 -1.58 -36.68
N LEU A 122 24.91 -0.87 -37.71
CA LEU A 122 24.64 -1.17 -39.11
C LEU A 122 25.62 -2.21 -39.69
N THR A 123 26.76 -2.43 -39.04
CA THR A 123 27.75 -3.44 -39.44
C THR A 123 27.46 -4.82 -38.86
N ALA A 124 26.63 -4.89 -37.81
CA ALA A 124 26.25 -6.14 -37.15
C ALA A 124 25.66 -7.15 -38.15
N LYS A 125 26.06 -8.41 -37.98
CA LYS A 125 25.43 -9.58 -38.62
C LYS A 125 24.12 -9.94 -37.90
N GLU A 126 23.30 -10.80 -38.52
CA GLU A 126 21.97 -11.15 -37.97
C GLU A 126 22.03 -11.84 -36.60
N ASP A 127 23.07 -12.61 -36.35
CA ASP A 127 23.34 -13.33 -35.08
C ASP A 127 24.01 -12.44 -34.03
N GLU A 128 24.60 -11.33 -34.44
CA GLU A 128 25.25 -10.36 -33.56
C GLU A 128 24.25 -9.39 -32.93
N ARG A 129 24.70 -8.63 -31.93
CA ARG A 129 23.88 -7.63 -31.26
C ARG A 129 23.72 -6.40 -32.16
N ILE A 130 22.48 -6.11 -32.55
CA ILE A 130 22.11 -5.00 -33.42
C ILE A 130 21.93 -3.72 -32.61
N VAL A 131 21.31 -3.80 -31.42
CA VAL A 131 21.08 -2.62 -30.55
C VAL A 131 22.08 -2.58 -29.39
N THR A 132 22.84 -1.49 -29.32
CA THR A 132 23.90 -1.28 -28.32
C THR A 132 23.83 0.10 -27.67
N VAL A 133 24.49 0.22 -26.51
CA VAL A 133 24.75 1.49 -25.81
C VAL A 133 26.25 1.74 -25.66
N ASP A 134 27.07 0.72 -25.95
CA ASP A 134 28.52 0.79 -25.89
C ASP A 134 29.01 1.10 -27.32
N VAL A 135 29.38 2.36 -27.57
CA VAL A 135 29.87 2.86 -28.86
C VAL A 135 31.21 3.55 -28.62
N GLU A 136 32.26 3.14 -29.33
CA GLU A 136 33.61 3.70 -29.21
C GLU A 136 33.72 5.08 -29.89
N ASP A 137 33.02 5.28 -31.01
CA ASP A 137 32.95 6.54 -31.75
C ASP A 137 31.52 6.82 -32.23
N GLU A 138 30.83 7.74 -31.55
CA GLU A 138 29.46 8.17 -31.89
C GLU A 138 29.38 8.88 -33.25
N SER A 139 30.49 9.38 -33.80
CA SER A 139 30.53 10.07 -35.09
C SER A 139 30.74 9.12 -36.28
N SER A 140 30.97 7.83 -36.01
CA SER A 140 31.06 6.81 -37.03
C SER A 140 29.72 6.60 -37.74
N SER A 141 29.75 6.55 -39.07
CA SER A 141 28.58 6.21 -39.90
C SER A 141 28.09 4.77 -39.73
N ASN A 142 28.79 3.96 -38.92
CA ASN A 142 28.42 2.57 -38.62
C ASN A 142 27.26 2.47 -37.61
N PHE A 143 26.98 3.56 -36.88
CA PHE A 143 25.95 3.61 -35.86
C PHE A 143 24.93 4.71 -36.17
N ILE A 144 23.66 4.42 -35.88
CA ILE A 144 22.59 5.42 -35.92
C ILE A 144 21.84 5.41 -34.60
N LYS A 145 21.51 6.58 -34.06
CA LYS A 145 20.65 6.69 -32.88
C LYS A 145 19.28 6.14 -33.22
N LEU A 146 18.67 5.37 -32.31
CA LEU A 146 17.36 4.78 -32.56
C LEU A 146 16.29 5.83 -32.87
N ARG A 147 16.32 6.97 -32.18
CA ARG A 147 15.44 8.11 -32.44
C ARG A 147 15.58 8.63 -33.88
N ASP A 148 16.81 8.74 -34.36
CA ASP A 148 17.14 9.28 -35.68
C ASP A 148 16.72 8.29 -36.79
N LEU A 149 16.86 6.99 -36.55
CA LEU A 149 16.37 5.95 -37.45
C LEU A 149 14.85 6.08 -37.70
N LEU A 150 14.08 6.39 -36.67
CA LEU A 150 12.62 6.46 -36.74
C LEU A 150 12.13 7.82 -37.22
N TYR A 151 12.66 8.90 -36.65
CA TYR A 151 12.14 10.26 -36.82
C TYR A 151 13.04 11.21 -37.62
N GLY A 152 14.26 10.80 -38.00
CA GLY A 152 15.22 11.66 -38.70
C GLY A 152 14.84 12.00 -40.15
N GLY A 153 13.89 11.26 -40.73
CA GLY A 153 13.41 11.47 -42.09
C GLY A 153 14.44 11.14 -43.17
N LEU A 154 14.04 11.25 -44.44
CA LEU A 154 14.85 10.80 -45.58
C LEU A 154 16.18 11.57 -45.69
N THR A 155 16.18 12.87 -45.39
CA THR A 155 17.36 13.74 -45.52
C THR A 155 18.49 13.37 -44.56
N LEU A 156 18.17 12.87 -43.37
CA LEU A 156 19.18 12.39 -42.42
C LEU A 156 19.68 11.01 -42.85
N LEU A 157 18.76 10.10 -43.17
CA LEU A 157 19.09 8.73 -43.55
C LEU A 157 19.94 8.67 -44.83
N SER A 158 19.73 9.60 -45.78
CA SER A 158 20.51 9.67 -47.02
C SER A 158 21.97 10.11 -46.84
N LYS A 159 22.36 10.61 -45.65
CA LYS A 159 23.75 10.96 -45.33
C LYS A 159 24.59 9.74 -44.99
N TYR A 160 23.97 8.60 -44.69
CA TYR A 160 24.65 7.36 -44.41
C TYR A 160 25.19 6.72 -45.71
N PRO A 161 26.23 5.88 -45.64
CA PRO A 161 26.70 5.12 -46.79
C PRO A 161 25.58 4.31 -47.45
N LYS A 162 25.56 4.31 -48.80
CA LYS A 162 24.51 3.65 -49.60
C LYS A 162 24.32 2.17 -49.28
N GLU A 163 25.38 1.49 -48.84
CA GLU A 163 25.37 0.09 -48.41
C GLU A 163 24.42 -0.17 -47.22
N TYR A 164 24.21 0.82 -46.34
CA TYR A 164 23.35 0.69 -45.17
C TYR A 164 21.90 1.09 -45.41
N HIS A 165 21.57 1.77 -46.52
CA HIS A 165 20.21 2.25 -46.77
C HIS A 165 19.15 1.13 -46.71
N LYS A 166 19.47 -0.06 -47.25
CA LYS A 166 18.57 -1.21 -47.18
C LYS A 166 18.35 -1.69 -45.74
N LYS A 167 19.42 -1.76 -44.93
CA LYS A 167 19.33 -2.13 -43.50
C LYS A 167 18.56 -1.10 -42.68
N LEU A 168 18.78 0.19 -42.93
CA LEU A 168 18.06 1.28 -42.27
C LEU A 168 16.55 1.16 -42.49
N GLU A 169 16.13 1.02 -43.75
CA GLU A 169 14.71 0.87 -44.10
C GLU A 169 14.11 -0.42 -43.49
N GLU A 170 14.87 -1.52 -43.54
CA GLU A 170 14.43 -2.79 -42.96
C GLU A 170 14.25 -2.71 -41.44
N TYR A 171 15.24 -2.20 -40.71
CA TYR A 171 15.17 -2.09 -39.24
C TYR A 171 14.07 -1.13 -38.81
N LYS A 172 13.90 0.00 -39.51
CA LYS A 172 12.78 0.92 -39.28
C LYS A 172 11.44 0.18 -39.45
N LYS A 173 11.26 -0.52 -40.56
CA LYS A 173 10.03 -1.26 -40.86
C LYS A 173 9.75 -2.36 -39.83
N ARG A 174 10.78 -3.08 -39.37
CA ARG A 174 10.63 -4.13 -38.33
C ARG A 174 10.13 -3.55 -37.00
N ILE A 175 10.59 -2.35 -36.62
CA ILE A 175 10.10 -1.66 -35.41
C ILE A 175 8.65 -1.20 -35.60
N GLU A 176 8.35 -0.49 -36.71
CA GLU A 176 7.03 0.08 -36.96
C GLU A 176 5.94 -0.98 -37.19
N ALA A 177 6.30 -2.12 -37.79
CA ALA A 177 5.38 -3.22 -38.06
C ALA A 177 5.27 -4.22 -36.88
N TYR A 178 6.02 -4.03 -35.79
CA TYR A 178 5.98 -4.94 -34.66
C TYR A 178 4.59 -4.96 -34.02
N ASN A 179 4.07 -6.16 -33.80
CA ASN A 179 2.73 -6.36 -33.25
C ASN A 179 2.82 -6.81 -31.78
N TYR A 180 2.45 -5.91 -30.87
CA TYR A 180 2.52 -6.14 -29.44
C TYR A 180 1.34 -6.98 -28.96
N SER A 181 1.63 -8.06 -28.24
CA SER A 181 0.60 -8.85 -27.55
C SER A 181 0.09 -8.06 -26.34
N VAL A 182 -1.17 -7.66 -26.35
CA VAL A 182 -1.83 -6.95 -25.25
C VAL A 182 -2.99 -7.79 -24.73
N ILE A 183 -3.08 -7.98 -23.43
CA ILE A 183 -4.27 -8.50 -22.76
C ILE A 183 -4.99 -7.32 -22.13
N GLN A 184 -6.21 -7.06 -22.58
CA GLN A 184 -7.04 -5.98 -22.05
C GLN A 184 -8.03 -6.52 -21.02
N VAL A 185 -8.00 -5.94 -19.83
CA VAL A 185 -8.93 -6.19 -18.73
C VAL A 185 -9.94 -5.04 -18.71
N ASN A 186 -11.18 -5.31 -19.13
CA ASN A 186 -12.20 -4.28 -19.33
C ASN A 186 -13.09 -4.10 -18.09
N ASN A 187 -13.20 -2.87 -17.58
CA ASN A 187 -14.20 -2.44 -16.59
C ASN A 187 -14.30 -3.33 -15.34
N VAL A 188 -13.19 -3.93 -14.91
CA VAL A 188 -13.14 -4.57 -13.59
C VAL A 188 -12.95 -3.50 -12.51
N PRO A 189 -13.51 -3.68 -11.31
CA PRO A 189 -13.19 -2.83 -10.17
C PRO A 189 -11.69 -2.84 -9.80
N ILE A 190 -11.22 -1.75 -9.19
CA ILE A 190 -9.81 -1.57 -8.79
C ILE A 190 -9.24 -2.70 -7.94
N ASP A 191 -10.03 -3.30 -7.05
CA ASP A 191 -9.59 -4.41 -6.20
C ASP A 191 -9.28 -5.67 -6.99
N VAL A 192 -10.09 -5.95 -8.03
CA VAL A 192 -9.83 -7.03 -8.98
C VAL A 192 -8.58 -6.73 -9.81
N ALA A 193 -8.45 -5.51 -10.34
CA ALA A 193 -7.26 -5.12 -11.09
C ALA A 193 -5.97 -5.24 -10.27
N THR A 194 -6.03 -4.87 -8.99
CA THR A 194 -4.96 -5.03 -8.02
C THR A 194 -4.65 -6.50 -7.74
N GLU A 195 -5.67 -7.35 -7.62
CA GLU A 195 -5.47 -8.79 -7.45
C GLU A 195 -4.80 -9.41 -8.66
N ILE A 196 -5.23 -9.06 -9.88
CA ILE A 196 -4.58 -9.46 -11.14
C ILE A 196 -3.12 -9.03 -11.13
N PHE A 197 -2.84 -7.76 -10.83
CA PHE A 197 -1.47 -7.23 -10.70
C PHE A 197 -0.64 -8.06 -9.72
N THR A 198 -1.17 -8.36 -8.53
CA THR A 198 -0.47 -9.08 -7.47
C THR A 198 -0.17 -10.52 -7.86
N ARG A 199 -1.12 -11.20 -8.50
CA ARG A 199 -0.95 -12.59 -8.96
C ARG A 199 0.04 -12.72 -10.10
N ILE A 200 0.14 -11.71 -10.97
CA ILE A 200 1.05 -11.73 -12.11
C ILE A 200 2.47 -11.34 -11.68
N ASN A 201 2.58 -10.38 -10.75
CA ASN A 201 3.85 -9.95 -10.20
C ASN A 201 4.24 -10.76 -8.96
N VAL A 202 4.39 -12.08 -9.08
CA VAL A 202 4.73 -13.01 -7.98
C VAL A 202 6.04 -12.62 -7.25
N GLY A 203 6.96 -11.87 -7.90
CA GLY A 203 8.17 -11.28 -7.29
C GLY A 203 7.97 -9.86 -6.69
N GLY A 204 6.74 -9.37 -6.67
CA GLY A 204 6.27 -8.07 -6.18
C GLY A 204 6.00 -8.06 -4.68
N LYS A 205 6.08 -6.89 -4.02
CA LYS A 205 5.50 -6.73 -2.69
C LYS A 205 3.99 -6.56 -2.92
N PRO A 206 3.12 -7.39 -2.33
CA PRO A 206 1.68 -7.25 -2.51
C PRO A 206 1.20 -5.91 -1.96
N LEU A 207 0.19 -5.33 -2.61
CA LEU A 207 -0.39 -4.06 -2.16
C LEU A 207 -1.14 -4.25 -0.85
N SER A 208 -0.87 -3.34 0.08
CA SER A 208 -1.61 -3.27 1.32
C SER A 208 -3.07 -2.90 1.03
N LEU A 209 -3.97 -3.31 1.92
CA LEU A 209 -5.38 -2.91 1.81
C LEU A 209 -5.53 -1.39 1.79
N PHE A 210 -4.71 -0.68 2.55
CA PHE A 210 -4.71 0.78 2.62
C PHE A 210 -4.30 1.43 1.30
N GLU A 211 -3.23 0.94 0.66
CA GLU A 211 -2.78 1.46 -0.65
C GLU A 211 -3.86 1.34 -1.73
N ILE A 212 -4.65 0.27 -1.69
CA ILE A 212 -5.78 0.08 -2.60
C ILE A 212 -6.92 1.05 -2.28
N MET A 213 -7.26 1.19 -0.99
CA MET A 213 -8.32 2.11 -0.55
C MET A 213 -7.97 3.57 -0.84
N VAL A 214 -6.69 3.97 -0.74
CA VAL A 214 -6.24 5.32 -1.11
C VAL A 214 -6.55 5.60 -2.57
N ALA A 215 -6.20 4.65 -3.46
CA ALA A 215 -6.46 4.79 -4.89
C ALA A 215 -7.97 4.79 -5.20
N LYS A 216 -8.76 3.98 -4.48
CA LYS A 216 -10.21 3.86 -4.69
C LYS A 216 -11.01 5.09 -4.21
N THR A 217 -10.64 5.64 -3.06
CA THR A 217 -11.43 6.67 -2.38
C THR A 217 -11.05 8.09 -2.79
N PHE A 218 -9.96 8.26 -3.54
CA PHE A 218 -9.55 9.57 -4.03
C PHE A 218 -10.65 10.25 -4.84
N ASP A 219 -10.95 11.49 -4.47
CA ASP A 219 -11.96 12.29 -5.13
C ASP A 219 -11.52 13.75 -5.29
N VAL A 220 -11.37 14.18 -6.54
CA VAL A 220 -10.99 15.57 -6.85
C VAL A 220 -12.13 16.54 -6.52
N GLU A 221 -13.38 16.13 -6.76
CA GLU A 221 -14.55 17.00 -6.60
C GLU A 221 -14.84 17.29 -5.13
N SER A 222 -14.71 16.28 -4.27
CA SER A 222 -14.84 16.41 -2.81
C SER A 222 -13.54 16.82 -2.12
N ASN A 223 -12.45 17.07 -2.87
CA ASN A 223 -11.09 17.30 -2.34
C ASN A 223 -10.70 16.28 -1.26
N PHE A 224 -11.02 15.00 -1.50
CA PHE A 224 -10.80 13.93 -0.55
C PHE A 224 -9.62 13.07 -0.98
N ASP A 225 -8.62 13.04 -0.10
CA ASP A 225 -7.53 12.08 -0.20
C ASP A 225 -7.31 11.31 1.10
N LEU A 226 -7.45 9.99 1.03
CA LEU A 226 -7.31 9.14 2.20
C LEU A 226 -5.90 9.14 2.81
N ALA A 227 -4.83 9.25 2.01
CA ALA A 227 -3.47 9.21 2.55
C ALA A 227 -3.13 10.50 3.31
N GLU A 228 -3.48 11.67 2.77
CA GLU A 228 -3.38 12.97 3.41
C GLU A 228 -4.27 13.02 4.65
N LYS A 229 -5.55 12.64 4.53
CA LYS A 229 -6.47 12.63 5.67
C LYS A 229 -6.06 11.67 6.77
N PHE A 230 -5.49 10.52 6.43
CA PHE A 230 -4.91 9.62 7.42
C PHE A 230 -3.67 10.24 8.09
N ASN A 231 -2.77 10.87 7.35
CA ASN A 231 -1.60 11.54 7.93
C ASN A 231 -1.99 12.70 8.84
N GLU A 232 -2.93 13.56 8.40
CA GLU A 232 -3.51 14.62 9.24
C GLU A 232 -4.05 14.05 10.56
N PHE A 233 -4.79 12.93 10.48
CA PHE A 233 -5.32 12.25 11.65
C PHE A 233 -4.22 11.71 12.57
N ILE A 234 -3.19 11.05 12.04
CA ILE A 234 -2.07 10.54 12.84
C ILE A 234 -1.29 11.67 13.52
N GLU A 235 -1.11 12.82 12.86
CA GLU A 235 -0.47 13.99 13.48
C GLU A 235 -1.29 14.54 14.65
N ARG A 236 -2.63 14.57 14.55
CA ARG A 236 -3.50 14.89 15.71
C ARG A 236 -3.34 13.87 16.84
N LEU A 237 -3.29 12.58 16.52
CA LEU A 237 -3.11 11.53 17.52
C LEU A 237 -1.74 11.55 18.19
N ARG A 238 -0.71 12.06 17.52
CA ARG A 238 0.63 12.24 18.10
C ARG A 238 0.61 13.18 19.30
N LEU A 239 -0.22 14.22 19.28
CA LEU A 239 -0.40 15.16 20.40
C LEU A 239 -0.90 14.48 21.68
N VAL A 240 -1.55 13.31 21.54
CA VAL A 240 -2.09 12.53 22.64
C VAL A 240 -1.38 11.18 22.84
N ASN A 241 -0.24 10.95 22.17
CA ASN A 241 0.56 9.72 22.20
C ASN A 241 -0.14 8.45 21.66
N TYR A 242 -1.05 8.62 20.70
CA TYR A 242 -1.80 7.53 20.07
C TYR A 242 -1.44 7.29 18.59
N GLU A 243 -0.30 7.78 18.14
CA GLU A 243 0.16 7.74 16.74
C GLU A 243 0.46 6.33 16.19
N THR A 244 0.50 5.29 17.02
CA THR A 244 0.77 3.90 16.56
C THR A 244 -0.47 3.11 16.15
N ILE A 245 -1.61 3.78 16.02
CA ILE A 245 -2.81 3.18 15.45
C ILE A 245 -2.54 2.80 13.99
N SER A 246 -2.95 1.58 13.60
CA SER A 246 -2.74 1.10 12.24
C SER A 246 -3.81 1.64 11.29
N ASP A 247 -3.42 1.83 10.03
CA ASP A 247 -4.30 2.04 8.89
C ASP A 247 -5.46 1.03 8.84
N ALA A 248 -5.17 -0.24 9.13
CA ALA A 248 -6.15 -1.31 9.20
C ALA A 248 -7.24 -1.04 10.26
N THR A 249 -6.89 -0.48 11.42
CA THR A 249 -7.86 -0.17 12.48
C THR A 249 -8.83 0.92 12.01
N VAL A 250 -8.34 1.94 11.30
CA VAL A 250 -9.16 3.02 10.75
C VAL A 250 -10.10 2.48 9.67
N LEU A 251 -9.56 1.72 8.71
CA LEU A 251 -10.38 1.11 7.64
C LEU A 251 -11.43 0.12 8.18
N GLN A 252 -11.06 -0.69 9.18
CA GLN A 252 -12.00 -1.59 9.84
C GLN A 252 -13.10 -0.82 10.56
N THR A 253 -12.79 0.32 11.19
CA THR A 253 -13.80 1.18 11.83
C THR A 253 -14.79 1.70 10.79
N VAL A 254 -14.31 2.32 9.71
CA VAL A 254 -15.18 2.83 8.63
C VAL A 254 -16.08 1.71 8.08
N SER A 255 -15.51 0.54 7.81
CA SER A 255 -16.26 -0.61 7.30
C SER A 255 -17.30 -1.14 8.29
N ILE A 256 -16.99 -1.16 9.59
CA ILE A 256 -17.94 -1.55 10.63
C ILE A 256 -19.09 -0.55 10.72
N LEU A 257 -18.83 0.76 10.66
CA LEU A 257 -19.88 1.77 10.72
C LEU A 257 -20.85 1.66 9.53
N LEU A 258 -20.32 1.42 8.32
CA LEU A 258 -21.13 1.32 7.10
C LEU A 258 -21.85 -0.03 6.95
N LYS A 259 -21.15 -1.15 7.16
CA LYS A 259 -21.64 -2.48 6.76
C LYS A 259 -21.69 -3.49 7.92
N LYS A 260 -21.24 -3.12 9.13
CA LYS A 260 -21.13 -4.01 10.32
C LYS A 260 -20.27 -5.27 10.07
N GLU A 261 -19.44 -5.24 9.04
CA GLU A 261 -18.45 -6.27 8.70
C GLU A 261 -17.16 -5.58 8.24
N CYS A 262 -16.00 -6.15 8.56
CA CYS A 262 -14.70 -5.54 8.27
C CYS A 262 -13.70 -6.51 7.61
N LYS A 263 -14.21 -7.56 6.94
CA LYS A 263 -13.35 -8.44 6.16
C LYS A 263 -12.72 -7.65 5.01
N ARG A 264 -11.47 -7.96 4.64
CA ARG A 264 -10.78 -7.34 3.49
C ARG A 264 -11.68 -7.19 2.25
N LYS A 265 -12.40 -8.26 1.87
CA LYS A 265 -13.30 -8.27 0.70
C LYS A 265 -14.48 -7.28 0.81
N VAL A 266 -14.92 -6.95 2.01
CA VAL A 266 -16.02 -6.00 2.26
C VAL A 266 -15.48 -4.59 2.20
N ILE A 267 -14.33 -4.33 2.84
CA ILE A 267 -13.64 -3.03 2.81
C ILE A 267 -13.38 -2.61 1.35
N LEU A 268 -12.86 -3.53 0.54
CA LEU A 268 -12.59 -3.28 -0.89
C LEU A 268 -13.84 -3.00 -1.72
N LYS A 269 -15.03 -3.42 -1.26
CA LYS A 269 -16.31 -3.23 -1.95
C LYS A 269 -17.11 -2.04 -1.43
N LEU A 270 -16.61 -1.29 -0.44
CA LEU A 270 -17.27 -0.08 0.03
C LEU A 270 -17.46 0.91 -1.11
N ASP A 271 -18.62 1.55 -1.15
CA ASP A 271 -18.87 2.63 -2.09
C ASP A 271 -17.99 3.84 -1.75
N LYS A 272 -17.51 4.52 -2.80
CA LYS A 272 -16.60 5.66 -2.65
C LYS A 272 -17.26 6.81 -1.91
N GLN A 273 -18.49 7.17 -2.27
CA GLN A 273 -19.19 8.31 -1.68
C GLN A 273 -19.65 8.00 -0.26
N GLU A 274 -20.16 6.79 -0.01
CA GLU A 274 -20.45 6.35 1.37
C GLU A 274 -19.21 6.43 2.27
N PHE A 275 -18.04 6.03 1.76
CA PHE A 275 -16.77 6.08 2.51
C PHE A 275 -16.35 7.51 2.83
N ILE A 276 -16.40 8.42 1.85
CA ILE A 276 -16.02 9.82 2.02
C ILE A 276 -16.95 10.51 3.03
N ASN A 277 -18.26 10.29 2.90
CA ASN A 277 -19.26 10.92 3.75
C ASN A 277 -19.13 10.53 5.23
N ILE A 278 -18.84 9.25 5.51
CA ILE A 278 -18.71 8.77 6.90
C ILE A 278 -17.32 9.02 7.51
N TRP A 279 -16.34 9.46 6.72
CA TRP A 279 -14.95 9.58 7.17
C TRP A 279 -14.81 10.41 8.44
N TYR A 280 -15.39 11.61 8.46
CA TYR A 280 -15.27 12.52 9.60
C TYR A 280 -15.93 11.97 10.87
N ASP A 281 -17.11 11.35 10.74
CA ASP A 281 -17.78 10.71 11.87
C ASP A 281 -16.98 9.51 12.41
N ALA A 282 -16.35 8.73 11.52
CA ALA A 282 -15.51 7.61 11.90
C ALA A 282 -14.29 8.09 12.69
N ILE A 283 -13.64 9.16 12.24
CA ILE A 283 -12.49 9.75 12.91
C ILE A 283 -12.88 10.35 14.28
N ASP A 284 -13.96 11.13 14.36
CA ASP A 284 -14.51 11.65 15.63
C ASP A 284 -14.79 10.52 16.64
N SER A 285 -15.40 9.43 16.15
CA SER A 285 -15.71 8.27 16.97
C SER A 285 -14.45 7.55 17.50
N ILE A 286 -13.40 7.48 16.68
CA ILE A 286 -12.09 6.95 17.11
C ILE A 286 -11.45 7.87 18.15
N GLU A 287 -11.47 9.19 17.93
CA GLU A 287 -10.90 10.17 18.86
C GLU A 287 -11.60 10.08 20.24
N LYS A 288 -12.94 9.94 20.27
CA LYS A 288 -13.71 9.71 21.51
C LYS A 288 -13.37 8.39 22.19
N ALA A 289 -13.18 7.31 21.42
CA ALA A 289 -12.75 6.03 21.97
C ALA A 289 -11.37 6.13 22.64
N ILE A 290 -10.44 6.85 22.00
CA ILE A 290 -9.09 7.10 22.53
C ILE A 290 -9.16 7.98 23.78
N GLU A 291 -9.94 9.05 23.76
CA GLU A 291 -10.15 9.90 24.93
C GLU A 291 -10.70 9.09 26.11
N TYR A 292 -11.68 8.22 25.86
CA TYR A 292 -12.22 7.33 26.88
C TYR A 292 -11.15 6.39 27.42
N PHE A 293 -10.29 5.82 26.57
CA PHE A 293 -9.19 4.96 27.01
C PHE A 293 -8.15 5.69 27.87
N ARG A 294 -7.82 6.92 27.49
CA ARG A 294 -6.88 7.77 28.23
C ARG A 294 -7.44 8.19 29.58
N ASN A 295 -8.69 8.61 29.63
CA ASN A 295 -9.28 9.23 30.82
C ASN A 295 -9.86 8.19 31.78
N PHE A 296 -10.58 7.19 31.27
CA PHE A 296 -11.26 6.19 32.12
C PHE A 296 -10.33 5.03 32.49
N TYR A 297 -9.67 4.41 31.50
CA TYR A 297 -8.74 3.30 31.76
C TYR A 297 -7.33 3.76 32.12
N ARG A 298 -7.04 5.08 32.07
CA ARG A 298 -5.72 5.66 32.38
C ARG A 298 -4.60 5.09 31.52
N ILE A 299 -4.87 4.84 30.24
CA ILE A 299 -3.90 4.33 29.28
C ILE A 299 -3.28 5.54 28.56
N PRO A 300 -2.06 5.98 28.92
CA PRO A 300 -1.54 7.26 28.44
C PRO A 300 -1.06 7.20 26.98
N VAL A 301 -0.71 6.01 26.47
CA VAL A 301 -0.08 5.83 25.17
C VAL A 301 -0.63 4.61 24.43
N SER A 302 -0.75 4.69 23.12
CA SER A 302 -1.28 3.60 22.26
C SER A 302 -0.56 2.27 22.41
N GLN A 303 0.74 2.28 22.70
CA GLN A 303 1.53 1.05 22.81
C GLN A 303 1.20 0.24 24.07
N LEU A 304 0.65 0.87 25.11
CA LEU A 304 0.16 0.21 26.31
C LEU A 304 -1.21 -0.43 26.08
N LEU A 305 -1.95 -0.02 25.06
CA LEU A 305 -3.24 -0.60 24.74
C LEU A 305 -3.08 -2.09 24.41
N PRO A 306 -3.86 -2.99 25.05
CA PRO A 306 -3.75 -4.44 24.83
C PRO A 306 -3.88 -4.82 23.36
N TYR A 307 -4.78 -4.14 22.63
CA TYR A 307 -4.96 -4.26 21.19
C TYR A 307 -5.45 -2.92 20.61
N ASN A 308 -4.80 -2.44 19.54
CA ASN A 308 -5.33 -1.31 18.75
C ASN A 308 -6.73 -1.63 18.19
N THR A 309 -6.99 -2.90 17.90
CA THR A 309 -8.30 -3.41 17.47
C THR A 309 -9.44 -3.04 18.42
N LEU A 310 -9.20 -2.87 19.72
CA LEU A 310 -10.25 -2.46 20.67
C LEU A 310 -10.85 -1.08 20.36
N ILE A 311 -10.13 -0.24 19.61
CA ILE A 311 -10.65 1.05 19.16
C ILE A 311 -11.87 0.86 18.27
N VAL A 312 -11.92 -0.18 17.41
CA VAL A 312 -13.03 -0.41 16.48
C VAL A 312 -14.40 -0.56 17.19
N PRO A 313 -14.59 -1.50 18.16
CA PRO A 313 -15.88 -1.64 18.84
C PRO A 313 -16.22 -0.44 19.74
N PHE A 314 -15.23 0.24 20.32
CA PHE A 314 -15.48 1.44 21.11
C PHE A 314 -15.84 2.65 20.24
N ALA A 315 -15.20 2.82 19.09
CA ALA A 315 -15.58 3.83 18.11
C ALA A 315 -17.01 3.56 17.60
N TYR A 316 -17.36 2.30 17.33
CA TYR A 316 -18.74 1.93 16.99
C TYR A 316 -19.74 2.29 18.11
N PHE A 317 -19.37 2.08 19.37
CA PHE A 317 -20.19 2.52 20.51
C PHE A 317 -20.36 4.05 20.51
N PHE A 318 -19.28 4.82 20.41
CA PHE A 318 -19.31 6.29 20.47
C PHE A 318 -19.98 6.94 19.27
N TYR A 319 -19.98 6.27 18.11
CA TYR A 319 -20.74 6.69 16.94
C TYR A 319 -22.25 6.70 17.23
N HIS A 320 -22.76 5.66 17.93
CA HIS A 320 -24.16 5.53 18.29
C HIS A 320 -24.53 6.16 19.65
N HIS A 321 -23.54 6.43 20.50
CA HIS A 321 -23.71 7.04 21.82
C HIS A 321 -22.61 8.08 22.06
N LYS A 322 -22.88 9.33 21.66
CA LYS A 322 -21.88 10.41 21.65
C LYS A 322 -21.42 10.84 23.05
N ASP A 323 -22.24 10.59 24.07
CA ASP A 323 -21.98 10.98 25.44
C ASP A 323 -21.04 9.99 26.15
N LYS A 324 -20.44 10.44 27.25
CA LYS A 324 -19.64 9.58 28.12
C LYS A 324 -20.54 8.49 28.72
N PRO A 325 -20.19 7.19 28.59
CA PRO A 325 -21.01 6.11 29.13
C PRO A 325 -21.06 6.17 30.65
N THR A 326 -22.25 5.97 31.21
CA THR A 326 -22.52 5.90 32.66
C THR A 326 -23.37 4.67 32.99
N GLY A 327 -23.48 4.33 34.28
CA GLY A 327 -24.30 3.23 34.76
C GLY A 327 -23.94 1.88 34.14
N ASP A 328 -24.96 1.12 33.73
CA ASP A 328 -24.78 -0.23 33.19
C ASP A 328 -23.96 -0.26 31.89
N LYS A 329 -24.12 0.72 30.98
CA LYS A 329 -23.31 0.79 29.75
C LYS A 329 -21.81 0.85 30.07
N GLN A 330 -21.44 1.68 31.04
CA GLN A 330 -20.05 1.81 31.48
C GLN A 330 -19.52 0.49 32.05
N ARG A 331 -20.32 -0.17 32.91
CA ARG A 331 -19.96 -1.46 33.51
C ARG A 331 -19.79 -2.55 32.45
N TYR A 332 -20.69 -2.62 31.47
CA TYR A 332 -20.62 -3.62 30.41
C TYR A 332 -19.48 -3.36 29.43
N LEU A 333 -19.17 -2.10 29.11
CA LEU A 333 -17.97 -1.75 28.33
C LEU A 333 -16.68 -2.13 29.06
N GLN A 334 -16.63 -1.90 30.38
CA GLN A 334 -15.49 -2.32 31.20
C GLN A 334 -15.32 -3.83 31.20
N ASP A 335 -16.39 -4.59 31.43
CA ASP A 335 -16.37 -6.06 31.34
C ASP A 335 -15.91 -6.54 29.95
N PHE A 336 -16.43 -5.94 28.88
CA PHE A 336 -16.02 -6.23 27.51
C PHE A 336 -14.52 -5.97 27.26
N PHE A 337 -14.02 -4.79 27.67
CA PHE A 337 -12.61 -4.40 27.50
C PHE A 337 -11.67 -5.42 28.15
N TRP A 338 -11.89 -5.71 29.43
CA TRP A 338 -11.01 -6.60 30.19
C TRP A 338 -11.10 -8.05 29.72
N ARG A 339 -12.28 -8.53 29.32
CA ARG A 339 -12.43 -9.85 28.69
C ARG A 339 -11.59 -9.97 27.44
N CYS A 340 -11.64 -8.99 26.55
CA CYS A 340 -10.86 -9.01 25.32
C CYS A 340 -9.36 -8.95 25.57
N ALA A 341 -8.94 -8.11 26.53
CA ALA A 341 -7.55 -7.91 26.88
C ALA A 341 -6.92 -9.15 27.56
N LEU A 342 -7.62 -9.75 28.52
CA LEU A 342 -7.14 -10.88 29.32
C LEU A 342 -7.28 -12.23 28.62
N SER A 343 -8.22 -12.40 27.68
CA SER A 343 -8.37 -13.69 26.99
C SER A 343 -7.53 -13.80 25.71
N GLY A 344 -6.77 -12.77 25.36
CA GLY A 344 -6.08 -12.70 24.07
C GLY A 344 -7.05 -12.72 22.88
N ARG A 345 -8.25 -12.14 23.01
CA ARG A 345 -9.36 -12.24 22.05
C ARG A 345 -8.92 -11.96 20.61
N TYR A 346 -8.17 -10.88 20.37
CA TYR A 346 -7.75 -10.48 19.02
C TYR A 346 -6.37 -11.00 18.58
N SER A 347 -5.86 -12.07 19.21
CA SER A 347 -4.62 -12.74 18.78
C SER A 347 -4.73 -13.42 17.41
N SER A 348 -5.95 -13.74 16.97
CA SER A 348 -6.22 -14.45 15.72
C SER A 348 -7.62 -14.12 15.19
N ALA A 349 -7.87 -14.32 13.90
CA ALA A 349 -9.19 -14.16 13.27
C ALA A 349 -9.88 -12.81 13.57
N VAL A 350 -9.11 -11.73 13.61
CA VAL A 350 -9.52 -10.39 14.06
C VAL A 350 -10.82 -9.93 13.39
N GLU A 351 -10.92 -10.01 12.07
CA GLU A 351 -12.08 -9.53 11.29
C GLU A 351 -13.39 -10.22 11.69
N SER A 352 -13.38 -11.55 11.81
CA SER A 352 -14.55 -12.33 12.23
C SER A 352 -14.94 -12.04 13.68
N LYS A 353 -13.96 -11.86 14.55
CA LYS A 353 -14.18 -11.56 15.97
C LYS A 353 -14.77 -10.17 16.17
N LEU A 354 -14.27 -9.17 15.44
CA LEU A 354 -14.84 -7.83 15.41
C LEU A 354 -16.33 -7.85 15.02
N ALA A 355 -16.69 -8.54 13.93
CA ALA A 355 -18.10 -8.64 13.52
C ALA A 355 -19.01 -9.26 14.60
N GLN A 356 -18.52 -10.26 15.34
CA GLN A 356 -19.25 -10.81 16.49
C GLN A 356 -19.33 -9.80 17.64
N ASP A 357 -18.24 -9.10 17.92
CA ASP A 357 -18.16 -8.16 19.04
C ASP A 357 -19.01 -6.90 18.80
N ILE A 358 -19.21 -6.47 17.55
CA ILE A 358 -20.19 -5.43 17.22
C ILE A 358 -21.62 -5.83 17.61
N LYS A 359 -21.99 -7.11 17.51
CA LYS A 359 -23.29 -7.58 18.04
C LYS A 359 -23.36 -7.44 19.57
N ARG A 360 -22.22 -7.60 20.26
CA ARG A 360 -22.13 -7.40 21.71
C ARG A 360 -22.23 -5.93 22.08
N ILE A 361 -21.55 -5.05 21.35
CA ILE A 361 -21.67 -3.60 21.55
C ILE A 361 -23.12 -3.12 21.34
N ASN A 362 -23.84 -3.66 20.36
CA ASN A 362 -25.27 -3.37 20.19
C ASN A 362 -26.10 -3.75 21.43
N LYS A 363 -25.82 -4.87 22.08
CA LYS A 363 -26.46 -5.22 23.36
C LYS A 363 -26.13 -4.20 24.46
N ILE A 364 -24.87 -3.79 24.56
CA ILE A 364 -24.44 -2.77 25.53
C ILE A 364 -25.16 -1.43 25.28
N LEU A 365 -25.28 -1.01 24.02
CA LEU A 365 -26.03 0.19 23.63
C LEU A 365 -27.49 0.13 24.09
N ASN A 366 -28.09 -1.07 24.09
CA ASN A 366 -29.45 -1.34 24.56
C ASN A 366 -29.56 -1.61 26.08
N ASN A 367 -28.49 -1.40 26.87
CA ASN A 367 -28.42 -1.76 28.30
C ASN A 367 -28.64 -3.27 28.58
N GLU A 368 -28.32 -4.14 27.62
CA GLU A 368 -28.37 -5.59 27.80
C GLU A 368 -26.97 -6.16 28.07
N LEU A 369 -26.83 -6.97 29.12
CA LEU A 369 -25.58 -7.65 29.45
C LEU A 369 -25.18 -8.64 28.33
N PRO A 370 -24.01 -8.46 27.67
CA PRO A 370 -23.55 -9.40 26.66
C PRO A 370 -23.19 -10.77 27.24
N LYS A 371 -23.40 -11.82 26.45
CA LYS A 371 -22.89 -13.17 26.75
C LYS A 371 -21.60 -13.44 25.95
N TYR A 372 -20.67 -14.12 26.60
CA TYR A 372 -19.35 -14.42 26.06
C TYR A 372 -19.18 -15.94 25.96
N ASP A 373 -18.67 -16.37 24.81
CA ASP A 373 -18.44 -17.76 24.44
C ASP A 373 -17.00 -18.22 24.74
N TRP A 374 -16.20 -17.36 25.39
CA TRP A 374 -14.84 -17.70 25.82
C TRP A 374 -14.66 -17.44 27.33
N PRO A 375 -13.90 -18.30 28.02
CA PRO A 375 -13.56 -18.08 29.43
C PRO A 375 -12.43 -17.05 29.57
N ILE A 376 -12.36 -16.45 30.75
CA ILE A 376 -11.13 -15.79 31.22
C ILE A 376 -10.52 -16.72 32.26
N ASP A 377 -9.31 -17.19 32.02
CA ASP A 377 -8.56 -17.96 33.00
C ASP A 377 -7.53 -17.04 33.68
N THR A 378 -7.73 -16.81 34.98
CA THR A 378 -6.79 -16.09 35.85
C THR A 378 -6.31 -16.98 36.99
N SER A 379 -6.40 -18.30 36.83
CA SER A 379 -5.91 -19.25 37.83
C SER A 379 -4.39 -19.13 38.00
N LYS A 380 -3.91 -19.50 39.19
CA LYS A 380 -2.47 -19.51 39.50
C LYS A 380 -1.69 -20.38 38.52
N SER A 381 -2.20 -21.56 38.18
CA SER A 381 -1.59 -22.46 37.19
C SER A 381 -1.49 -21.81 35.83
N PHE A 382 -2.58 -21.22 35.33
CA PHE A 382 -2.57 -20.53 34.03
C PHE A 382 -1.55 -19.39 34.01
N LEU A 383 -1.48 -18.60 35.09
CA LEU A 383 -0.50 -17.52 35.24
C LEU A 383 0.95 -18.01 35.26
N ILE A 384 1.24 -19.15 35.89
CA ILE A 384 2.58 -19.73 35.90
C ILE A 384 2.96 -20.19 34.48
N ASP A 385 2.07 -20.91 33.81
CA ASP A 385 2.35 -21.51 32.50
C ASP A 385 2.33 -20.48 31.36
N ASN A 386 1.52 -19.43 31.47
CA ASN A 386 1.25 -18.48 30.40
C ASN A 386 1.59 -17.03 30.76
N GLY A 387 2.06 -16.73 31.96
CA GLY A 387 2.34 -15.36 32.44
C GLY A 387 3.74 -14.84 32.11
N TRP A 388 4.51 -15.53 31.27
CA TRP A 388 5.83 -15.06 30.85
C TRP A 388 5.76 -13.67 30.19
N PHE A 389 6.69 -12.80 30.59
CA PHE A 389 6.68 -11.41 30.18
C PHE A 389 7.08 -11.22 28.73
N SER A 390 6.17 -10.66 27.94
CA SER A 390 6.43 -10.06 26.64
C SER A 390 5.60 -8.79 26.47
N ALA A 391 6.26 -7.67 26.22
CA ALA A 391 5.64 -6.36 26.04
C ALA A 391 4.66 -6.31 24.85
N GLY A 392 4.74 -7.27 23.93
CA GLY A 392 3.80 -7.40 22.81
C GLY A 392 2.51 -8.17 23.14
N ARG A 393 2.47 -8.93 24.25
CA ARG A 393 1.30 -9.76 24.59
C ARG A 393 0.20 -8.92 25.22
N SER A 394 -1.02 -9.08 24.72
CA SER A 394 -2.22 -8.40 25.24
C SER A 394 -2.47 -8.65 26.71
N TYR A 395 -2.27 -9.89 27.17
CA TYR A 395 -2.37 -10.25 28.59
C TYR A 395 -1.45 -9.38 29.45
N ILE A 396 -0.18 -9.32 29.08
CA ILE A 396 0.84 -8.53 29.80
C ILE A 396 0.50 -7.04 29.76
N LYS A 397 0.08 -6.52 28.59
CA LYS A 397 -0.38 -5.14 28.46
C LYS A 397 -1.61 -4.85 29.32
N ALA A 398 -2.53 -5.80 29.47
CA ALA A 398 -3.69 -5.68 30.35
C ALA A 398 -3.24 -5.54 31.81
N ILE A 399 -2.31 -6.37 32.27
CA ILE A 399 -1.72 -6.26 33.61
C ILE A 399 -1.01 -4.91 33.78
N LEU A 400 -0.25 -4.45 32.78
CA LEU A 400 0.39 -3.14 32.81
C LEU A 400 -0.62 -1.99 32.85
N CYS A 401 -1.78 -2.11 32.19
CA CYS A 401 -2.87 -1.13 32.28
C CYS A 401 -3.46 -1.09 33.70
N ILE A 402 -3.66 -2.24 34.35
CA ILE A 402 -4.11 -2.32 35.74
C ILE A 402 -3.09 -1.64 36.66
N LEU A 403 -1.80 -1.95 36.49
CA LEU A 403 -0.73 -1.32 37.27
C LEU A 403 -0.70 0.19 37.04
N ALA A 404 -0.78 0.65 35.79
CA ALA A 404 -0.86 2.06 35.44
C ALA A 404 -2.05 2.76 36.10
N TYR A 405 -3.20 2.09 36.14
CA TYR A 405 -4.39 2.59 36.80
C TYR A 405 -4.16 2.85 38.30
N HIS A 406 -3.39 1.97 38.96
CA HIS A 406 -3.02 2.08 40.36
C HIS A 406 -1.85 3.03 40.66
N GLN A 407 -1.26 3.69 39.66
CA GLN A 407 -0.16 4.65 39.81
C GLN A 407 1.01 4.07 40.63
N PRO A 408 1.76 3.11 40.06
CA PRO A 408 2.81 2.43 40.80
C PRO A 408 3.92 3.41 41.19
N LYS A 409 4.56 3.19 42.33
CA LYS A 409 5.64 4.05 42.83
C LYS A 409 7.00 3.37 42.68
N SER A 410 8.03 4.17 42.41
CA SER A 410 9.42 3.74 42.34
C SER A 410 9.89 3.26 43.71
N PHE A 411 10.53 2.09 43.74
CA PHE A 411 11.11 1.54 44.98
C PHE A 411 12.32 2.34 45.49
N ILE A 412 12.91 3.21 44.66
CA ILE A 412 14.12 3.97 44.99
C ILE A 412 13.77 5.27 45.73
N ASP A 413 12.77 6.00 45.24
CA ASP A 413 12.48 7.37 45.67
C ASP A 413 10.98 7.65 45.88
N ASN A 414 10.13 6.62 45.80
CA ASN A 414 8.67 6.71 45.96
C ASN A 414 7.98 7.62 44.93
N SER A 415 8.69 8.04 43.87
CA SER A 415 8.13 8.83 42.78
C SER A 415 7.10 8.02 41.97
N ILE A 416 6.09 8.69 41.41
CA ILE A 416 5.11 8.00 40.55
C ILE A 416 5.83 7.52 39.28
N VAL A 417 5.73 6.23 39.00
CA VAL A 417 6.31 5.64 37.79
C VAL A 417 5.51 6.13 36.58
N ASN A 418 6.18 6.91 35.73
CA ASN A 418 5.62 7.37 34.49
C ASN A 418 5.73 6.26 33.42
N ILE A 419 4.58 5.74 32.99
CA ILE A 419 4.48 4.64 32.00
C ILE A 419 4.36 5.21 30.57
N SER A 420 4.53 6.52 30.38
CA SER A 420 4.60 7.13 29.04
C SER A 420 5.87 6.73 28.28
N ASN A 421 5.73 6.67 26.96
CA ASN A 421 6.55 5.87 26.06
C ASN A 421 7.98 6.41 25.79
N TYR A 422 8.45 7.45 26.48
CA TYR A 422 9.84 7.92 26.38
C TYR A 422 10.85 6.81 26.72
N TRP A 423 10.43 5.76 27.44
CA TRP A 423 11.33 4.76 28.00
C TRP A 423 11.08 3.33 27.52
N LEU A 424 9.91 2.98 26.96
CA LEU A 424 9.49 1.57 26.76
C LEU A 424 9.89 0.94 25.42
N LYS A 425 10.46 1.71 24.47
CA LYS A 425 10.84 1.25 23.11
C LYS A 425 12.08 0.36 23.08
N GLN A 426 12.93 0.39 24.11
CA GLN A 426 14.02 -0.57 24.27
C GLN A 426 13.62 -1.56 25.36
N ALA A 427 13.76 -2.86 25.09
CA ALA A 427 13.58 -3.92 26.09
C ALA A 427 14.52 -3.74 27.31
N ASN A 428 15.54 -2.88 27.21
CA ASN A 428 16.44 -2.44 28.29
C ASN A 428 15.94 -1.19 29.05
N SER A 429 14.67 -0.80 28.86
CA SER A 429 14.03 0.24 29.67
C SER A 429 14.18 -0.09 31.15
N LYS A 430 14.91 0.75 31.89
CA LYS A 430 15.18 0.61 33.33
C LYS A 430 13.93 0.37 34.19
N ASN A 431 12.72 0.57 33.65
CA ASN A 431 11.45 0.40 34.36
C ASN A 431 10.82 -0.99 34.29
N TYR A 432 11.11 -1.83 33.28
CA TYR A 432 10.52 -3.18 33.26
C TYR A 432 11.04 -4.07 34.40
N HIS A 433 12.25 -3.80 34.89
CA HIS A 433 12.81 -4.46 36.07
C HIS A 433 12.04 -4.17 37.36
N HIS A 434 11.26 -3.08 37.46
CA HIS A 434 10.40 -2.82 38.62
C HIS A 434 9.14 -3.69 38.64
N PHE A 435 8.72 -4.19 37.48
CA PHE A 435 7.55 -5.07 37.34
C PHE A 435 7.94 -6.55 37.22
N PHE A 436 9.06 -6.84 36.57
CA PHE A 436 9.59 -8.19 36.35
C PHE A 436 11.12 -8.18 36.53
N PRO A 437 11.62 -8.33 37.77
CA PRO A 437 13.03 -8.16 38.08
C PRO A 437 13.85 -9.40 37.69
N LYS A 438 13.90 -9.74 36.38
CA LYS A 438 14.57 -10.95 35.86
C LYS A 438 16.02 -11.10 36.36
N ALA A 439 16.78 -10.00 36.40
CA ALA A 439 18.16 -10.02 36.90
C ALA A 439 18.27 -10.29 38.41
N TYR A 440 17.27 -9.90 39.19
CA TYR A 440 17.19 -10.19 40.63
C TYR A 440 16.75 -11.64 40.88
N LEU A 441 15.72 -12.12 40.17
CA LEU A 441 15.25 -13.51 40.26
C LEU A 441 16.35 -14.49 39.85
N LYS A 442 17.10 -14.17 38.78
CA LYS A 442 18.27 -14.94 38.36
C LYS A 442 19.40 -14.97 39.41
N LYS A 443 19.56 -13.92 40.22
CA LYS A 443 20.50 -13.92 41.36
C LYS A 443 19.99 -14.76 42.55
N LEU A 444 18.69 -15.02 42.63
CA LEU A 444 18.06 -15.86 43.64
C LEU A 444 17.86 -17.32 43.19
N ASN A 445 18.38 -17.72 42.02
CA ASN A 445 18.13 -19.04 41.40
C ASN A 445 16.64 -19.38 41.24
N VAL A 446 15.80 -18.36 41.01
CA VAL A 446 14.40 -18.54 40.63
C VAL A 446 14.30 -18.21 39.14
N ASP A 447 13.90 -19.21 38.34
CA ASP A 447 13.79 -19.11 36.87
C ASP A 447 12.60 -18.23 36.43
#